data_AF-A0A2E0RBB7-F1
#
_entry.id   AF-A0A2E0RBB7-F1
#
_cell.length_a   1.000
_cell.length_b   1.000
_cell.length_c   1.000
_cell.angle_alpha   90.00
_cell.angle_beta   90.00
_cell.angle_gamma   90.00
#
_symmetry.space_group_name_H-M   'P 1'
#
loop_
_entity.id
_entity.type
_entity.pdbx_description
1 polymer ?
#
loop_
_entity_poly.entity_id
_entity_poly.type
_entity_poly.pdbx_seq_one_letter_code
_entity_poly.pdbx_strand_id
1 'polypeptide(L)'
;MAEESFESLNSLTPIASFVHICLGVMTLFLVSRAKDRMWNERLAGYIISWILIFLGLQYLFVSLIEYRVVTRATGVYNNYGGEIFYTFLTYGQRSFECGYTIGLGILPLIYPFPLIQRRSVVRILGIVVLLLGMVMIPFDIFTEFAYRNVRNIPSYLGYIIWTPIYIRFLFGEMIYGEEKSRNISSVTALLLLAAYGKFYMFWLMCLSGLCNVFKGRFMVEDFVEQTKLSSTAEVISEVLLSVTFLAILLGEMWRAYRKGPSGLTYITGVIFLLGILWYLLTLVYMDNITSCVESACEFLSVAWVNWYVVTFQIALYLGVPLLFMFVMLNYNLVDTNTGSGLVIGRTTVLLLLLVTSSTIIELIQLILPVPEMITSAVFAGAVVAFIGWEEKIMKQLISKSKNLADSISVVSPIPDYKILDGEFRFFSFTMLTVGFYAIIISFLFEAMGIHQ
;
A
#
# COMPACT_ATOMS: atom_id res chain seq x y z
N MET A 1 -28.35 -6.39 -10.38
CA MET A 1 -27.98 -5.17 -9.64
C MET A 1 -27.15 -5.44 -8.38
N ALA A 2 -27.65 -6.07 -7.32
CA ALA A 2 -26.78 -6.39 -6.15
C ALA A 2 -25.73 -7.47 -6.45
N GLU A 3 -26.06 -8.48 -7.27
CA GLU A 3 -25.12 -9.49 -7.76
C GLU A 3 -24.04 -8.89 -8.69
N GLU A 4 -24.40 -8.01 -9.62
CA GLU A 4 -23.45 -7.32 -10.51
C GLU A 4 -22.47 -6.41 -9.74
N SER A 5 -22.91 -5.78 -8.64
CA SER A 5 -22.01 -5.02 -7.76
C SER A 5 -21.10 -5.89 -6.89
N PHE A 6 -21.46 -7.16 -6.66
CA PHE A 6 -20.58 -8.13 -5.99
C PHE A 6 -19.57 -8.74 -6.97
N GLU A 7 -19.95 -8.96 -8.23
CA GLU A 7 -19.01 -9.36 -9.29
C GLU A 7 -17.93 -8.32 -9.53
N SER A 8 -18.26 -7.03 -9.43
CA SER A 8 -17.28 -5.92 -9.57
C SER A 8 -16.22 -5.87 -8.48
N LEU A 9 -16.61 -6.26 -7.26
CA LEU A 9 -15.71 -6.32 -6.11
C LEU A 9 -14.65 -7.42 -6.29
N ASN A 10 -15.03 -8.52 -6.96
CA ASN A 10 -14.18 -9.69 -7.15
C ASN A 10 -13.24 -9.58 -8.37
N SER A 11 -13.47 -8.67 -9.32
CA SER A 11 -12.62 -8.55 -10.52
C SER A 11 -11.33 -7.77 -10.28
N LEU A 12 -11.33 -6.82 -9.34
CA LEU A 12 -10.19 -5.94 -9.07
C LEU A 12 -9.04 -6.64 -8.32
N THR A 13 -9.36 -7.49 -7.35
CA THR A 13 -8.39 -8.17 -6.49
C THR A 13 -7.39 -9.05 -7.28
N PRO A 14 -7.81 -9.94 -8.22
CA PRO A 14 -6.88 -10.73 -9.01
C PRO A 14 -5.99 -9.88 -9.94
N ILE A 15 -6.54 -8.81 -10.53
CA ILE A 15 -5.75 -7.87 -11.35
C ILE A 15 -4.68 -7.21 -10.48
N ALA A 16 -5.07 -6.73 -9.29
CA ALA A 16 -4.14 -6.12 -8.34
C ALA A 16 -3.03 -7.10 -7.93
N SER A 17 -3.38 -8.36 -7.64
CA SER A 17 -2.41 -9.41 -7.32
C SER A 17 -1.36 -9.56 -8.42
N PHE A 18 -1.79 -9.76 -9.67
CA PHE A 18 -0.90 -9.94 -10.80
C PHE A 18 0.03 -8.73 -11.00
N VAL A 19 -0.53 -7.52 -10.97
CA VAL A 19 0.24 -6.27 -11.11
C VAL A 19 1.32 -6.17 -10.04
N HIS A 20 0.97 -6.37 -8.76
CA HIS A 20 1.92 -6.23 -7.66
C HIS A 20 3.07 -7.26 -7.74
N ILE A 21 2.75 -8.52 -8.08
CA ILE A 21 3.76 -9.57 -8.24
C ILE A 21 4.69 -9.25 -9.41
N CYS A 22 4.14 -8.93 -10.59
CA CYS A 22 4.93 -8.61 -11.77
C CYS A 22 5.82 -7.39 -11.55
N LEU A 23 5.26 -6.31 -10.99
CA LEU A 23 6.03 -5.11 -10.66
C LEU A 23 7.15 -5.44 -9.65
N GLY A 24 6.82 -6.14 -8.56
CA GLY A 24 7.81 -6.49 -7.54
C GLY A 24 8.96 -7.33 -8.09
N VAL A 25 8.70 -8.32 -8.94
CA VAL A 25 9.74 -9.14 -9.59
C VAL A 25 10.57 -8.33 -10.59
N MET A 26 9.93 -7.49 -11.41
CA MET A 26 10.64 -6.62 -12.35
C MET A 26 11.55 -5.62 -11.63
N THR A 27 11.04 -4.99 -10.56
CA THR A 27 11.83 -4.09 -9.72
C THR A 27 13.00 -4.84 -9.08
N LEU A 28 12.78 -6.03 -8.54
CA LEU A 28 13.85 -6.83 -7.92
C LEU A 28 14.98 -7.11 -8.93
N PHE A 29 14.61 -7.44 -10.16
CA PHE A 29 15.55 -7.65 -11.25
C PHE A 29 16.34 -6.39 -11.59
N LEU A 30 15.68 -5.24 -11.73
CA LEU A 30 16.33 -3.98 -12.08
C LEU A 30 17.25 -3.48 -10.95
N VAL A 31 16.83 -3.58 -9.68
CA VAL A 31 17.65 -3.20 -8.50
C VAL A 31 18.87 -4.09 -8.38
N SER A 32 18.76 -5.38 -8.74
CA SER A 32 19.91 -6.29 -8.72
C SER A 32 21.03 -5.89 -9.68
N ARG A 33 20.69 -5.15 -10.75
CA ARG A 33 21.62 -4.64 -11.76
C ARG A 33 22.17 -3.26 -11.43
N ALA A 34 21.49 -2.50 -10.58
CA ALA A 34 21.86 -1.15 -10.16
C ALA A 34 23.01 -1.15 -9.13
N LYS A 35 24.21 -1.60 -9.53
CA LYS A 35 25.38 -1.76 -8.63
C LYS A 35 26.04 -0.45 -8.23
N ASP A 36 25.92 0.59 -9.06
CA ASP A 36 26.58 1.89 -8.86
C ASP A 36 25.80 2.82 -7.92
N ARG A 37 24.70 2.36 -7.34
CA ARG A 37 23.85 3.12 -6.43
C ARG A 37 24.36 3.06 -4.99
N MET A 38 24.03 4.09 -4.20
CA MET A 38 24.32 4.06 -2.78
C MET A 38 23.63 2.88 -2.11
N TRP A 39 24.27 2.34 -1.07
CA TRP A 39 23.83 1.13 -0.40
C TRP A 39 22.39 1.23 0.16
N ASN A 40 21.98 2.40 0.66
CA ASN A 40 20.67 2.64 1.25
C ASN A 40 19.57 2.71 0.18
N GLU A 41 19.83 3.38 -0.94
CA GLU A 41 18.93 3.44 -2.10
C GLU A 41 18.75 2.05 -2.71
N ARG A 42 19.85 1.32 -2.90
CA ARG A 42 19.80 -0.06 -3.39
C ARG A 42 19.01 -0.98 -2.44
N LEU A 43 19.26 -0.89 -1.13
CA LEU A 43 18.54 -1.68 -0.13
C LEU A 43 17.05 -1.33 -0.10
N ALA A 44 16.70 -0.03 -0.21
CA ALA A 44 15.31 0.41 -0.30
C ALA A 44 14.60 -0.17 -1.53
N GLY A 45 15.28 -0.23 -2.68
CA GLY A 45 14.77 -0.89 -3.87
C GLY A 45 14.45 -2.38 -3.64
N TYR A 46 15.34 -3.12 -2.96
CA TYR A 46 15.09 -4.52 -2.58
C TYR A 46 13.88 -4.65 -1.64
N ILE A 47 13.78 -3.79 -0.63
CA ILE A 47 12.67 -3.82 0.33
C ILE A 47 11.34 -3.52 -0.37
N ILE A 48 11.26 -2.46 -1.18
CA ILE A 48 10.03 -2.10 -1.90
C ILE A 48 9.61 -3.22 -2.86
N SER A 49 10.58 -3.85 -3.55
CA SER A 49 10.31 -5.00 -4.43
C SER A 49 9.61 -6.13 -3.68
N TRP A 50 10.13 -6.50 -2.51
CA TRP A 50 9.56 -7.56 -1.70
C TRP A 50 8.24 -7.17 -1.02
N ILE A 51 8.07 -5.89 -0.63
CA ILE A 51 6.77 -5.36 -0.17
C ILE A 51 5.71 -5.58 -1.25
N LEU A 52 6.01 -5.26 -2.51
CA LEU A 52 5.09 -5.46 -3.63
C LEU A 52 4.80 -6.95 -3.87
N ILE A 53 5.81 -7.82 -3.82
CA ILE A 53 5.62 -9.27 -3.96
C ILE A 53 4.71 -9.82 -2.85
N PHE A 54 4.96 -9.47 -1.59
CA PHE A 54 4.14 -9.94 -0.47
C PHE A 54 2.72 -9.39 -0.53
N LEU A 55 2.53 -8.12 -0.88
CA LEU A 55 1.21 -7.53 -1.06
C LEU A 55 0.45 -8.20 -2.22
N GLY A 56 1.12 -8.51 -3.32
CA GLY A 56 0.53 -9.20 -4.46
C GLY A 56 0.14 -10.65 -4.14
N LEU A 57 0.97 -11.37 -3.38
CA LEU A 57 0.64 -12.71 -2.87
C LEU A 57 -0.52 -12.66 -1.88
N GLN A 58 -0.57 -11.67 -0.99
CA GLN A 58 -1.73 -11.45 -0.12
C GLN A 58 -3.02 -11.30 -0.94
N TYR A 59 -3.03 -10.44 -1.97
CA TYR A 59 -4.20 -10.28 -2.84
C TYR A 59 -4.53 -11.53 -3.65
N LEU A 60 -3.54 -12.37 -3.98
CA LEU A 60 -3.79 -13.66 -4.63
C LEU A 60 -4.68 -14.53 -3.73
N PHE A 61 -4.33 -14.62 -2.45
CA PHE A 61 -5.13 -15.37 -1.47
C PHE A 61 -6.51 -14.77 -1.28
N VAL A 62 -6.64 -13.43 -1.19
CA VAL A 62 -7.95 -12.77 -1.11
C VAL A 62 -8.81 -13.12 -2.33
N SER A 63 -8.26 -13.05 -3.54
CA SER A 63 -9.00 -13.39 -4.75
C SER A 63 -9.46 -14.86 -4.79
N LEU A 64 -8.62 -15.79 -4.29
CA LEU A 64 -9.00 -17.20 -4.18
C LEU A 64 -10.10 -17.43 -3.13
N ILE A 65 -10.07 -16.67 -2.03
CA ILE A 65 -11.14 -16.70 -1.01
C ILE A 65 -12.44 -16.17 -1.61
N GLU A 66 -12.41 -14.99 -2.25
CA GLU A 66 -13.55 -14.36 -2.92
C GLU A 66 -14.19 -15.31 -3.94
N TYR A 67 -13.38 -15.94 -4.79
CA TYR A 67 -13.86 -16.93 -5.76
C TYR A 67 -14.54 -18.13 -5.09
N ARG A 68 -13.97 -18.65 -3.99
CA ARG A 68 -14.54 -19.78 -3.23
C ARG A 68 -15.83 -19.42 -2.51
N VAL A 69 -15.93 -18.20 -1.99
CA VAL A 69 -17.15 -17.68 -1.35
C VAL A 69 -18.25 -17.55 -2.39
N VAL A 70 -17.99 -16.92 -3.54
CA VAL A 70 -19.01 -16.72 -4.59
C VAL A 70 -19.49 -18.02 -5.23
N THR A 71 -18.57 -18.95 -5.53
CA THR A 71 -18.96 -20.25 -6.10
C THR A 71 -19.80 -21.09 -5.15
N ARG A 72 -19.65 -20.92 -3.82
CA ARG A 72 -20.47 -21.60 -2.81
C ARG A 72 -21.74 -20.82 -2.42
N ALA A 73 -21.75 -19.50 -2.54
CA ALA A 73 -22.87 -18.61 -2.18
C ALA A 73 -24.11 -18.72 -3.08
N THR A 74 -24.05 -19.45 -4.20
CA THR A 74 -25.23 -19.80 -5.01
C THR A 74 -26.20 -20.77 -4.31
N GLY A 75 -25.84 -21.29 -3.12
CA GLY A 75 -26.73 -21.99 -2.21
C GLY A 75 -26.99 -21.16 -0.94
N VAL A 76 -28.25 -20.75 -0.77
CA VAL A 76 -28.94 -20.33 0.48
C VAL A 76 -28.03 -19.85 1.63
N TYR A 77 -28.04 -18.53 1.85
CA TYR A 77 -27.51 -17.85 3.04
C TYR A 77 -27.87 -18.56 4.36
N ASN A 78 -26.91 -18.54 5.31
CA ASN A 78 -27.07 -18.68 6.77
C ASN A 78 -26.33 -19.83 7.49
N ASN A 79 -25.12 -20.23 7.07
CA ASN A 79 -24.18 -20.95 7.97
C ASN A 79 -22.76 -21.07 7.37
N TYR A 80 -22.08 -19.94 7.14
CA TYR A 80 -20.64 -19.94 6.80
C TYR A 80 -19.75 -19.80 8.04
N GLY A 81 -20.21 -20.29 9.20
CA GLY A 81 -19.47 -20.29 10.45
C GLY A 81 -18.23 -21.18 10.38
N GLY A 82 -17.09 -20.69 10.88
CA GLY A 82 -15.84 -21.43 11.15
C GLY A 82 -15.08 -21.98 9.92
N GLU A 83 -15.75 -22.71 9.04
CA GLU A 83 -15.14 -23.61 8.03
C GLU A 83 -14.44 -22.89 6.86
N ILE A 84 -14.76 -21.62 6.58
CA ILE A 84 -14.09 -20.82 5.54
C ILE A 84 -12.94 -19.99 6.13
N PHE A 85 -13.08 -19.55 7.38
CA PHE A 85 -12.15 -18.61 8.01
C PHE A 85 -10.84 -19.27 8.41
N TYR A 86 -10.87 -20.53 8.84
CA TYR A 86 -9.70 -21.29 9.29
C TYR A 86 -9.18 -22.25 8.22
N THR A 87 -8.80 -21.70 7.06
CA THR A 87 -8.24 -22.46 5.93
C THR A 87 -6.86 -21.95 5.53
N PHE A 88 -6.09 -22.77 4.79
CA PHE A 88 -4.81 -22.38 4.18
C PHE A 88 -4.89 -21.05 3.44
N LEU A 89 -6.04 -20.75 2.84
CA LEU A 89 -6.20 -19.51 2.10
C LEU A 89 -6.17 -18.29 3.02
N THR A 90 -6.90 -18.32 4.14
CA THR A 90 -6.90 -17.22 5.12
C THR A 90 -5.58 -17.15 5.88
N TYR A 91 -5.01 -18.31 6.28
CA TYR A 91 -3.67 -18.35 6.89
C TYR A 91 -2.62 -17.77 5.94
N GLY A 92 -2.69 -18.12 4.65
CA GLY A 92 -1.81 -17.60 3.60
C GLY A 92 -1.95 -16.09 3.46
N GLN A 93 -3.17 -15.59 3.27
CA GLN A 93 -3.45 -14.14 3.21
C GLN A 93 -2.81 -13.40 4.38
N ARG A 94 -3.08 -13.84 5.62
CA ARG A 94 -2.63 -13.19 6.85
C ARG A 94 -1.12 -13.27 7.05
N SER A 95 -0.50 -14.38 6.62
CA SER A 95 0.95 -14.56 6.65
C SER A 95 1.68 -13.63 5.68
N PHE A 96 1.15 -13.46 4.47
CA PHE A 96 1.71 -12.51 3.50
C PHE A 96 1.49 -11.05 3.91
N GLU A 97 0.38 -10.75 4.58
CA GLU A 97 0.15 -9.46 5.23
C GLU A 97 1.21 -9.16 6.31
N CYS A 98 1.64 -10.17 7.09
CA CYS A 98 2.77 -10.02 8.03
C CYS A 98 4.06 -9.60 7.31
N GLY A 99 4.40 -10.28 6.21
CA GLY A 99 5.59 -9.99 5.42
C GLY A 99 5.59 -8.57 4.86
N TYR A 100 4.44 -8.10 4.36
CA TYR A 100 4.22 -6.72 3.94
C TYR A 100 4.48 -5.73 5.07
N THR A 101 3.88 -5.95 6.25
CA THR A 101 4.01 -5.09 7.42
C THR A 101 5.45 -5.01 7.95
N ILE A 102 6.17 -6.14 7.97
CA ILE A 102 7.60 -6.18 8.35
C ILE A 102 8.43 -5.32 7.38
N GLY A 103 8.18 -5.45 6.08
CA GLY A 103 8.85 -4.63 5.05
C GLY A 103 8.61 -3.13 5.27
N LEU A 104 7.36 -2.73 5.52
CA LEU A 104 7.02 -1.35 5.84
C LEU A 104 7.63 -0.83 7.14
N GLY A 105 7.88 -1.69 8.12
CA GLY A 105 8.56 -1.29 9.36
C GLY A 105 10.05 -1.05 9.17
N ILE A 106 10.69 -1.74 8.23
CA ILE A 106 12.14 -1.66 8.01
C ILE A 106 12.51 -0.56 7.03
N LEU A 107 11.71 -0.31 6.00
CA LEU A 107 11.99 0.70 4.98
C LEU A 107 12.31 2.11 5.56
N PRO A 108 11.56 2.64 6.56
CA PRO A 108 11.81 3.96 7.14
C PRO A 108 13.15 4.10 7.87
N LEU A 109 13.74 2.98 8.33
CA LEU A 109 15.03 2.98 9.02
C LEU A 109 16.20 3.26 8.09
N ILE A 110 15.99 3.13 6.78
CA ILE A 110 17.05 3.14 5.74
C ILE A 110 16.80 4.25 4.73
N TYR A 111 15.53 4.54 4.41
CA TYR A 111 15.17 5.42 3.31
C TYR A 111 13.95 6.30 3.66
N PRO A 112 13.93 7.58 3.27
CA PRO A 112 14.92 8.27 2.42
C PRO A 112 16.18 8.72 3.17
N PHE A 113 16.11 8.84 4.50
CA PHE A 113 17.26 9.18 5.33
C PHE A 113 17.68 7.96 6.17
N PRO A 114 18.89 7.41 6.01
CA PRO A 114 19.31 6.22 6.74
C PRO A 114 19.60 6.56 8.20
N LEU A 115 18.78 6.04 9.11
CA LEU A 115 19.00 6.14 10.56
C LEU A 115 20.05 5.10 11.02
N ILE A 116 20.05 3.91 10.41
CA ILE A 116 21.01 2.85 10.71
C ILE A 116 22.17 2.90 9.72
N GLN A 117 23.31 3.42 10.14
CA GLN A 117 24.49 3.59 9.29
C GLN A 117 25.63 2.66 9.72
N ARG A 118 25.46 1.34 9.52
CA ARG A 118 26.50 0.33 9.84
C ARG A 118 26.89 -0.47 8.60
N ARG A 119 28.14 -0.95 8.53
CA ARG A 119 28.64 -1.80 7.44
C ARG A 119 27.82 -3.08 7.25
N SER A 120 27.36 -3.67 8.35
CA SER A 120 26.58 -4.92 8.35
C SER A 120 25.06 -4.69 8.37
N VAL A 121 24.58 -3.48 8.02
CA VAL A 121 23.16 -3.12 8.10
C VAL A 121 22.26 -4.08 7.31
N VAL A 122 22.65 -4.45 6.08
CA VAL A 122 21.88 -5.37 5.23
C VAL A 122 21.72 -6.73 5.89
N ARG A 123 22.81 -7.27 6.47
CA ARG A 123 22.80 -8.55 7.17
C ARG A 123 21.94 -8.51 8.44
N ILE A 124 22.11 -7.47 9.25
CA ILE A 124 21.34 -7.29 10.50
C ILE A 124 19.86 -7.23 10.18
N LEU A 125 19.47 -6.45 9.16
CA LEU A 125 18.08 -6.34 8.73
C LEU A 125 17.52 -7.64 8.19
N GLY A 126 18.30 -8.40 7.40
CA GLY A 126 17.87 -9.73 6.94
C GLY A 126 17.60 -10.70 8.09
N ILE A 127 18.44 -10.68 9.13
CA ILE A 127 18.23 -11.48 10.35
C ILE A 127 16.98 -10.99 11.10
N VAL A 128 16.79 -9.68 11.24
CA VAL A 128 15.61 -9.10 11.92
C VAL A 128 14.32 -9.47 11.18
N VAL A 129 14.29 -9.36 9.83
CA VAL A 129 13.17 -9.82 9.00
C VAL A 129 12.84 -11.28 9.30
N LEU A 130 13.84 -12.14 9.30
CA LEU A 130 13.66 -13.57 9.47
C LEU A 130 13.12 -13.89 10.87
N LEU A 131 13.67 -13.27 11.92
CA LEU A 131 13.19 -13.42 13.29
C LEU A 131 11.74 -12.90 13.45
N LEU A 132 11.44 -11.71 12.92
CA LEU A 132 10.09 -11.16 12.97
C LEU A 132 9.11 -12.04 12.21
N GLY A 133 9.47 -12.54 11.02
CA GLY A 133 8.63 -13.46 10.25
C GLY A 133 8.35 -14.77 10.99
N MET A 134 9.38 -15.37 11.59
CA MET A 134 9.26 -16.60 12.39
C MET A 134 8.40 -16.45 13.64
N VAL A 135 8.31 -15.25 14.21
CA VAL A 135 7.49 -15.00 15.41
C VAL A 135 6.09 -14.54 15.04
N MET A 136 5.96 -13.55 14.16
CA MET A 136 4.69 -12.91 13.85
C MET A 136 3.72 -13.84 13.11
N ILE A 137 4.21 -14.62 12.14
CA ILE A 137 3.34 -15.49 11.33
C ILE A 137 2.66 -16.57 12.21
N PRO A 138 3.39 -17.37 13.00
CA PRO A 138 2.75 -18.35 13.87
C PRO A 138 1.91 -17.68 14.96
N PHE A 139 2.38 -16.56 15.54
CA PHE A 139 1.63 -15.85 16.57
C PHE A 139 0.24 -15.43 16.06
N ASP A 140 0.17 -14.88 14.85
CA ASP A 140 -1.10 -14.45 14.25
C ASP A 140 -2.05 -15.63 14.02
N ILE A 141 -1.53 -16.76 13.53
CA ILE A 141 -2.33 -17.98 13.28
C ILE A 141 -2.77 -18.66 14.60
N PHE A 142 -1.87 -18.77 15.58
CA PHE A 142 -2.17 -19.40 16.88
C PHE A 142 -3.19 -18.62 17.70
N THR A 143 -3.22 -17.31 17.55
CA THR A 143 -4.16 -16.45 18.28
C THR A 143 -5.48 -16.25 17.54
N GLU A 144 -5.75 -17.05 16.51
CA GLU A 144 -6.96 -16.94 15.69
C GLU A 144 -7.17 -15.52 15.16
N PHE A 145 -6.07 -14.80 14.89
CA PHE A 145 -6.07 -13.40 14.45
C PHE A 145 -6.66 -12.39 15.45
N ALA A 146 -6.85 -12.77 16.73
CA ALA A 146 -7.42 -11.90 17.77
C ALA A 146 -6.54 -10.68 18.12
N TYR A 147 -5.27 -10.71 17.69
CA TYR A 147 -4.29 -9.62 17.84
C TYR A 147 -3.96 -8.91 16.51
N ARG A 148 -4.89 -8.96 15.54
CA ARG A 148 -4.73 -8.40 14.18
C ARG A 148 -4.10 -7.00 14.14
N ASN A 149 -4.50 -6.08 15.01
CA ASN A 149 -3.99 -4.71 14.99
C ASN A 149 -2.61 -4.59 15.66
N VAL A 150 -2.30 -5.45 16.63
CA VAL A 150 -0.97 -5.51 17.27
C VAL A 150 0.08 -5.97 16.25
N ARG A 151 -0.29 -6.89 15.36
CA ARG A 151 0.56 -7.29 14.23
C ARG A 151 0.98 -6.10 13.36
N ASN A 152 0.16 -5.04 13.26
CA ASN A 152 0.46 -3.86 12.44
C ASN A 152 1.45 -2.89 13.09
N ILE A 153 1.83 -3.08 14.36
CA ILE A 153 2.76 -2.19 15.09
C ILE A 153 4.08 -1.92 14.34
N PRO A 154 4.74 -2.90 13.67
CA PRO A 154 5.97 -2.61 12.93
C PRO A 154 5.78 -1.53 11.86
N SER A 155 4.61 -1.45 11.22
CA SER A 155 4.32 -0.39 10.25
C SER A 155 4.30 1.01 10.88
N TYR A 156 4.02 1.14 12.18
CA TYR A 156 3.97 2.45 12.85
C TYR A 156 5.30 3.20 12.80
N LEU A 157 6.41 2.47 12.64
CA LEU A 157 7.73 3.07 12.37
C LEU A 157 7.69 4.00 11.15
N GLY A 158 6.90 3.69 10.13
CA GLY A 158 6.68 4.56 8.98
C GLY A 158 6.13 5.91 9.38
N TYR A 159 5.05 5.95 10.17
CA TYR A 159 4.49 7.21 10.67
C TYR A 159 5.49 7.96 11.56
N ILE A 160 6.08 7.27 12.53
CA ILE A 160 6.92 7.87 13.56
C ILE A 160 8.24 8.41 13.00
N ILE A 161 8.79 7.78 11.95
CA ILE A 161 10.08 8.18 11.38
C ILE A 161 9.91 9.12 10.19
N TRP A 162 9.03 8.79 9.24
CA TRP A 162 8.88 9.62 8.04
C TRP A 162 8.25 10.97 8.32
N THR A 163 7.32 11.09 9.28
CA THR A 163 6.71 12.40 9.56
C THR A 163 7.71 13.42 10.10
N PRO A 164 8.55 13.13 11.11
CA PRO A 164 9.61 14.04 11.53
C PRO A 164 10.63 14.33 10.43
N ILE A 165 11.00 13.34 9.60
CA ILE A 165 11.89 13.55 8.45
C ILE A 165 11.25 14.55 7.48
N TYR A 166 9.99 14.34 7.09
CA TYR A 166 9.25 15.25 6.23
C TYR A 166 9.26 16.67 6.78
N ILE A 167 8.88 16.84 8.05
CA ILE A 167 8.82 18.13 8.73
C ILE A 167 10.19 18.81 8.76
N ARG A 168 11.26 18.09 9.16
CA ARG A 168 12.62 18.62 9.21
C ARG A 168 13.06 19.19 7.86
N PHE A 169 12.88 18.42 6.80
CA PHE A 169 13.32 18.82 5.46
C PHE A 169 12.39 19.87 4.83
N LEU A 170 11.12 19.92 5.21
CA LEU A 170 10.22 21.03 4.88
C LEU A 170 10.70 22.34 5.52
N PHE A 171 11.03 22.33 6.82
CA PHE A 171 11.59 23.51 7.50
C PHE A 171 12.95 23.90 6.92
N GLY A 172 13.81 22.93 6.59
CA GLY A 172 15.05 23.11 5.83
C GLY A 172 14.84 23.92 4.55
N GLU A 173 13.87 23.50 3.74
CA GLU A 173 13.53 24.19 2.50
C GLU A 173 12.95 25.60 2.73
N MET A 174 12.06 25.75 3.70
CA MET A 174 11.20 26.93 3.84
C MET A 174 11.85 28.05 4.64
N ILE A 175 12.64 27.71 5.67
CA ILE A 175 13.33 28.67 6.53
C ILE A 175 14.76 28.89 6.05
N TYR A 176 15.49 27.81 5.75
CA TYR A 176 16.91 27.88 5.44
C TYR A 176 17.21 27.97 3.94
N GLY A 177 16.19 27.92 3.08
CA GLY A 177 16.34 28.06 1.63
C GLY A 177 17.05 26.89 0.95
N GLU A 178 17.17 25.75 1.62
CA GLU A 178 17.86 24.57 1.11
C GLU A 178 17.02 23.88 0.01
N GLU A 179 17.25 24.21 -1.26
CA GLU A 179 16.46 23.64 -2.37
C GLU A 179 16.55 22.11 -2.46
N LYS A 180 17.68 21.52 -2.06
CA LYS A 180 17.88 20.06 -2.04
C LYS A 180 17.02 19.36 -0.97
N SER A 181 16.67 20.04 0.12
CA SER A 181 15.78 19.53 1.17
C SER A 181 14.35 19.31 0.67
N ARG A 182 13.96 19.99 -0.42
CA ARG A 182 12.70 19.72 -1.12
C ARG A 182 12.63 18.29 -1.66
N ASN A 183 13.73 17.75 -2.16
CA ASN A 183 13.72 16.40 -2.74
C ASN A 183 13.41 15.36 -1.66
N ILE A 184 14.07 15.47 -0.50
CA ILE A 184 13.91 14.51 0.59
C ILE A 184 12.51 14.61 1.20
N SER A 185 12.01 15.82 1.46
CA SER A 185 10.64 16.00 1.95
C SER A 185 9.60 15.47 0.96
N SER A 186 9.78 15.70 -0.34
CA SER A 186 8.86 15.21 -1.38
C SER A 186 8.83 13.67 -1.44
N VAL A 187 9.99 13.00 -1.39
CA VAL A 187 10.05 11.52 -1.32
C VAL A 187 9.35 11.00 -0.09
N THR A 188 9.63 11.62 1.05
CA THR A 188 9.11 11.18 2.34
C THR A 188 7.59 11.26 2.37
N ALA A 189 7.02 12.35 1.85
CA ALA A 189 5.58 12.49 1.68
C ALA A 189 5.02 11.46 0.70
N LEU A 190 5.69 11.20 -0.42
CA LEU A 190 5.26 10.18 -1.39
C LEU A 190 5.31 8.76 -0.82
N LEU A 191 6.30 8.42 0.01
CA LEU A 191 6.37 7.14 0.73
C LEU A 191 5.26 7.00 1.76
N LEU A 192 4.97 8.07 2.52
CA LEU A 192 3.82 8.11 3.42
C LEU A 192 2.50 7.93 2.67
N LEU A 193 2.35 8.54 1.49
CA LEU A 193 1.20 8.36 0.61
C LEU A 193 1.15 6.95 0.00
N ALA A 194 2.28 6.36 -0.39
CA ALA A 194 2.33 5.01 -0.95
C ALA A 194 1.95 3.96 0.10
N ALA A 195 2.45 4.08 1.32
CA ALA A 195 2.16 3.14 2.40
C ALA A 195 0.75 3.33 2.98
N TYR A 196 0.36 4.58 3.24
CA TYR A 196 -0.80 4.93 4.06
C TYR A 196 -1.84 5.81 3.39
N GLY A 197 -1.60 6.28 2.16
CA GLY A 197 -2.47 7.23 1.45
C GLY A 197 -3.90 6.74 1.27
N LYS A 198 -4.07 5.42 1.05
CA LYS A 198 -5.38 4.75 1.02
C LYS A 198 -6.20 4.93 2.30
N PHE A 199 -5.56 5.14 3.44
CA PHE A 199 -6.24 5.34 4.71
C PHE A 199 -6.36 6.81 5.08
N TYR A 200 -5.53 7.71 4.53
CA TYR A 200 -5.62 9.14 4.80
C TYR A 200 -6.96 9.75 4.40
N MET A 201 -7.71 9.13 3.49
CA MET A 201 -9.08 9.56 3.20
C MET A 201 -10.04 9.40 4.40
N PHE A 202 -9.67 8.69 5.46
CA PHE A 202 -10.49 8.59 6.68
C PHE A 202 -10.04 9.56 7.78
N TRP A 203 -9.14 10.51 7.49
CA TRP A 203 -8.51 11.38 8.49
C TRP A 203 -9.52 12.09 9.41
N LEU A 204 -10.62 12.59 8.86
CA LEU A 204 -11.63 13.35 9.61
C LEU A 204 -12.52 12.42 10.47
N MET A 205 -12.84 11.23 9.93
CA MET A 205 -13.56 10.20 10.69
C MET A 205 -12.73 9.72 11.89
N CYS A 206 -11.41 9.60 11.70
CA CYS A 206 -10.52 9.13 12.75
C CYS A 206 -10.28 10.22 13.82
N LEU A 207 -10.25 11.51 13.44
CA LEU A 207 -10.21 12.62 14.41
C LEU A 207 -11.49 12.76 15.24
N SER A 208 -12.65 12.46 14.64
CA SER A 208 -13.95 12.54 15.30
C SER A 208 -14.33 11.29 16.10
N GLY A 209 -13.54 10.22 15.99
CA GLY A 209 -13.83 8.93 16.62
C GLY A 209 -14.83 8.04 15.87
N LEU A 210 -15.41 8.53 14.76
CA LEU A 210 -16.33 7.76 13.91
C LEU A 210 -15.64 6.57 13.20
N CYS A 211 -14.31 6.58 13.06
CA CYS A 211 -13.57 5.44 12.49
C CYS A 211 -13.86 4.13 13.26
N ASN A 212 -13.97 4.18 14.59
CA ASN A 212 -14.28 2.97 15.40
C ASN A 212 -15.64 2.38 15.05
N VAL A 213 -16.63 3.23 14.78
CA VAL A 213 -17.98 2.78 14.45
C VAL A 213 -18.02 2.20 13.03
N PHE A 214 -17.38 2.90 12.08
CA PHE A 214 -17.25 2.44 10.71
C PHE A 214 -16.54 1.08 10.62
N LYS A 215 -15.46 0.90 11.38
CA LYS A 215 -14.69 -0.34 11.38
C LYS A 215 -15.30 -1.45 12.23
N GLY A 216 -16.07 -1.11 13.26
CA GLY A 216 -16.79 -2.08 14.09
C GLY A 216 -17.68 -2.99 13.26
N ARG A 217 -18.30 -2.47 12.20
CA ARG A 217 -19.04 -3.28 11.22
C ARG A 217 -18.17 -4.38 10.60
N PHE A 218 -17.03 -4.02 10.02
CA PHE A 218 -16.13 -5.00 9.38
C PHE A 218 -15.53 -5.99 10.37
N MET A 219 -15.34 -5.61 11.64
CA MET A 219 -14.89 -6.53 12.67
C MET A 219 -15.92 -7.63 12.97
N VAL A 220 -17.21 -7.26 13.01
CA VAL A 220 -18.30 -8.22 13.21
C VAL A 220 -18.47 -9.10 11.98
N GLU A 221 -18.42 -8.53 10.78
CA GLU A 221 -18.51 -9.27 9.51
C GLU A 221 -17.34 -10.26 9.33
N ASP A 222 -16.16 -9.94 9.86
CA ASP A 222 -14.98 -10.82 9.83
C ASP A 222 -15.06 -11.96 10.88
N PHE A 223 -16.06 -12.02 11.77
CA PHE A 223 -16.22 -13.07 12.81
C PHE A 223 -14.99 -13.35 13.70
N VAL A 224 -14.02 -12.43 13.79
CA VAL A 224 -12.82 -12.58 14.64
C VAL A 224 -12.96 -11.72 15.89
N GLU A 225 -13.02 -12.38 17.06
CA GLU A 225 -13.01 -11.68 18.34
C GLU A 225 -11.73 -10.85 18.51
N GLN A 226 -11.89 -9.55 18.80
CA GLN A 226 -10.75 -8.65 19.00
C GLN A 226 -10.42 -8.50 20.48
N THR A 227 -9.13 -8.63 20.81
CA THR A 227 -8.65 -8.35 22.16
C THR A 227 -8.64 -6.84 22.45
N LYS A 228 -8.74 -6.46 23.73
CA LYS A 228 -8.57 -5.07 24.17
C LYS A 228 -7.24 -4.45 23.70
N LEU A 229 -6.19 -5.26 23.62
CA LEU A 229 -4.88 -4.82 23.14
C LEU A 229 -4.94 -4.48 21.64
N SER A 230 -5.63 -5.30 20.83
CA SER A 230 -5.89 -5.04 19.42
C SER A 230 -6.67 -3.73 19.22
N SER A 231 -7.75 -3.52 19.98
CA SER A 231 -8.52 -2.26 19.91
C SER A 231 -7.68 -1.04 20.30
N THR A 232 -6.81 -1.18 21.30
CA THR A 232 -5.92 -0.07 21.72
C THR A 232 -4.88 0.26 20.64
N ALA A 233 -4.27 -0.75 20.03
CA ALA A 233 -3.32 -0.57 18.93
C ALA A 233 -3.97 0.16 17.75
N GLU A 234 -5.24 -0.15 17.46
CA GLU A 234 -5.99 0.53 16.41
C GLU A 234 -6.22 2.01 16.67
N VAL A 235 -6.65 2.39 17.87
CA VAL A 235 -6.81 3.80 18.24
C VAL A 235 -5.47 4.55 18.09
N ILE A 236 -4.36 3.93 18.47
CA ILE A 236 -3.02 4.50 18.26
C ILE A 236 -2.75 4.69 16.75
N SER A 237 -3.06 3.69 15.92
CA SER A 237 -2.91 3.77 14.47
C SER A 237 -3.74 4.90 13.87
N GLU A 238 -4.97 5.12 14.34
CA GLU A 238 -5.86 6.18 13.88
C GLU A 238 -5.32 7.57 14.23
N VAL A 239 -4.81 7.73 15.46
CA VAL A 239 -4.17 8.98 15.87
C VAL A 239 -2.94 9.26 15.03
N LEU A 240 -2.07 8.26 14.83
CA LEU A 240 -0.89 8.40 13.97
C LEU A 240 -1.30 8.79 12.55
N LEU A 241 -2.28 8.11 11.97
CA LEU A 241 -2.80 8.41 10.64
C LEU A 241 -3.27 9.85 10.50
N SER A 242 -4.10 10.33 11.43
CA SER A 242 -4.64 11.68 11.36
C SER A 242 -3.56 12.75 11.58
N VAL A 243 -2.66 12.55 12.56
CA VAL A 243 -1.56 13.50 12.82
C VAL A 243 -0.61 13.57 11.64
N THR A 244 -0.23 12.43 11.08
CA THR A 244 0.68 12.39 9.93
C THR A 244 0.06 13.00 8.67
N PHE A 245 -1.23 12.75 8.40
CA PHE A 245 -1.92 13.42 7.30
C PHE A 245 -2.00 14.94 7.49
N LEU A 246 -2.38 15.40 8.67
CA LEU A 246 -2.45 16.83 8.98
C LEU A 246 -1.07 17.50 8.83
N ALA A 247 0.00 16.83 9.27
CA ALA A 247 1.36 17.34 9.08
C ALA A 247 1.72 17.54 7.60
N ILE A 248 1.37 16.57 6.74
CA ILE A 248 1.57 16.68 5.29
C ILE A 248 0.69 17.79 4.71
N LEU A 249 -0.60 17.83 5.07
CA LEU A 249 -1.55 18.81 4.55
C LEU A 249 -1.11 20.25 4.89
N LEU A 250 -0.83 20.52 6.16
CA LEU A 250 -0.37 21.84 6.61
C LEU A 250 0.97 22.20 5.99
N GLY A 251 1.88 21.22 5.87
CA GLY A 251 3.17 21.42 5.24
C GLY A 251 3.08 21.80 3.76
N GLU A 252 2.25 21.08 2.98
CA GLU A 252 2.03 21.39 1.57
C GLU A 252 1.21 22.66 1.37
N MET A 253 0.27 22.99 2.25
CA MET A 253 -0.42 24.29 2.23
C MET A 253 0.55 25.44 2.47
N TRP A 254 1.45 25.31 3.44
CA TRP A 254 2.47 26.33 3.70
C TRP A 254 3.43 26.50 2.51
N ARG A 255 3.87 25.39 1.91
CA ARG A 255 4.67 25.40 0.69
C ARG A 255 3.93 26.06 -0.47
N ALA A 256 2.66 25.73 -0.66
CA ALA A 256 1.83 26.30 -1.72
C ALA A 256 1.64 27.82 -1.57
N TYR A 257 1.46 28.29 -0.34
CA TYR A 257 1.34 29.71 -0.04
C TYR A 257 2.61 30.51 -0.36
N ARG A 258 3.80 29.95 -0.09
CA ARG A 258 5.08 30.67 -0.28
C ARG A 258 5.70 30.49 -1.68
N LYS A 259 5.62 29.29 -2.25
CA LYS A 259 6.35 28.90 -3.48
C LYS A 259 5.41 28.46 -4.62
N GLY A 260 4.10 28.51 -4.40
CA GLY A 260 3.10 28.05 -5.37
C GLY A 260 2.78 26.55 -5.26
N PRO A 261 1.62 26.12 -5.79
CA PRO A 261 1.15 24.74 -5.67
C PRO A 261 2.03 23.78 -6.46
N SER A 262 2.21 22.58 -5.91
CA SER A 262 2.91 21.47 -6.56
C SER A 262 1.99 20.28 -6.79
N GLY A 263 2.42 19.29 -7.58
CA GLY A 263 1.66 18.05 -7.77
C GLY A 263 1.29 17.37 -6.44
N LEU A 264 2.20 17.40 -5.46
CA LEU A 264 1.96 16.87 -4.12
C LEU A 264 0.84 17.64 -3.39
N THR A 265 0.82 18.97 -3.52
CA THR A 265 -0.24 19.84 -2.97
C THR A 265 -1.61 19.48 -3.53
N TYR A 266 -1.70 19.23 -4.84
CA TYR A 266 -2.97 18.81 -5.47
C TYR A 266 -3.42 17.44 -4.97
N ILE A 267 -2.50 16.47 -4.88
CA ILE A 267 -2.81 15.13 -4.36
C ILE A 267 -3.32 15.22 -2.91
N THR A 268 -2.63 15.96 -2.04
CA THR A 268 -3.03 16.13 -0.64
C THR A 268 -4.36 16.86 -0.51
N GLY A 269 -4.63 17.85 -1.39
CA GLY A 269 -5.90 18.57 -1.42
C GLY A 269 -7.08 17.68 -1.84
N VAL A 270 -6.88 16.79 -2.82
CA VAL A 270 -7.90 15.81 -3.23
C VAL A 270 -8.20 14.83 -2.09
N ILE A 271 -7.18 14.31 -1.40
CA ILE A 271 -7.37 13.41 -0.25
C ILE A 271 -8.11 14.12 0.89
N PHE A 272 -7.81 15.40 1.12
CA PHE A 272 -8.50 16.20 2.13
C PHE A 272 -10.00 16.31 1.83
N LEU A 273 -10.37 16.66 0.59
CA LEU A 273 -11.77 16.75 0.15
C LEU A 273 -12.47 15.38 0.22
N LEU A 274 -11.81 14.31 -0.23
CA LEU A 274 -12.34 12.96 -0.12
C LEU A 274 -12.62 12.58 1.34
N GLY A 275 -11.79 13.02 2.30
CA GLY A 275 -12.04 12.74 3.70
C GLY A 275 -13.21 13.49 4.32
N ILE A 276 -13.52 14.68 3.82
CA ILE A 276 -14.76 15.37 4.19
C ILE A 276 -15.97 14.60 3.64
N LEU A 277 -15.90 14.15 2.38
CA LEU A 277 -16.99 13.39 1.76
C LEU A 277 -17.21 12.04 2.47
N TRP A 278 -16.14 11.33 2.82
CA TRP A 278 -16.20 10.09 3.60
C TRP A 278 -16.84 10.29 4.97
N TYR A 279 -16.47 11.36 5.67
CA TYR A 279 -17.08 11.72 6.95
C TYR A 279 -18.59 12.00 6.81
N LEU A 280 -18.99 12.82 5.85
CA LEU A 280 -20.41 13.13 5.61
C LEU A 280 -21.19 11.87 5.19
N LEU A 281 -20.63 11.04 4.32
CA LEU A 281 -21.26 9.80 3.88
C LEU A 281 -21.49 8.84 5.05
N THR A 282 -20.51 8.71 5.94
CA THR A 282 -20.64 7.87 7.14
C THR A 282 -21.75 8.36 8.05
N LEU A 283 -21.90 9.67 8.22
CA LEU A 283 -23.01 10.24 9.00
C LEU A 283 -24.39 9.98 8.35
N VAL A 284 -24.47 9.99 7.02
CA VAL A 284 -25.73 9.72 6.31
C VAL A 284 -26.14 8.25 6.43
N TYR A 285 -25.17 7.33 6.38
CA TYR A 285 -25.41 5.88 6.43
C TYR A 285 -25.19 5.28 7.82
N MET A 286 -25.28 6.10 8.87
CA MET A 286 -24.90 5.72 10.22
C MET A 286 -25.72 4.52 10.71
N ASP A 287 -27.04 4.56 10.56
CA ASP A 287 -27.94 3.48 10.99
C ASP A 287 -27.60 2.14 10.30
N ASN A 288 -27.32 2.15 9.00
CA ASN A 288 -26.89 0.96 8.28
C ASN A 288 -25.52 0.46 8.78
N ILE A 289 -24.59 1.35 9.09
CA ILE A 289 -23.24 0.99 9.56
C ILE A 289 -23.30 0.36 10.97
N THR A 290 -24.10 0.90 11.90
CA THR A 290 -24.25 0.34 13.26
C THR A 290 -25.13 -0.90 13.32
N SER A 291 -26.01 -1.13 12.33
CA SER A 291 -26.92 -2.28 12.31
C SER A 291 -26.24 -3.62 12.62
N CYS A 292 -25.04 -3.86 12.05
CA CYS A 292 -24.23 -5.07 12.29
C CYS A 292 -23.77 -5.24 13.75
N VAL A 293 -23.50 -4.14 14.45
CA VAL A 293 -22.99 -4.16 15.83
C VAL A 293 -24.15 -4.23 16.83
N GLU A 294 -25.24 -3.53 16.54
CA GLU A 294 -26.35 -3.35 17.49
C GLU A 294 -27.48 -4.37 17.31
N SER A 295 -27.65 -4.92 16.09
CA SER A 295 -28.76 -5.81 15.76
C SER A 295 -28.38 -6.86 14.71
N ALA A 296 -28.99 -6.83 13.52
CA ALA A 296 -28.66 -7.68 12.38
C ALA A 296 -27.96 -6.85 11.29
N CYS A 297 -27.00 -7.46 10.59
CA CYS A 297 -26.29 -6.81 9.51
C CYS A 297 -27.21 -6.46 8.33
N GLU A 298 -27.64 -5.21 8.26
CA GLU A 298 -28.37 -4.71 7.09
C GLU A 298 -27.41 -4.47 5.92
N PHE A 299 -27.89 -4.66 4.70
CA PHE A 299 -27.09 -4.40 3.50
C PHE A 299 -26.81 -2.90 3.34
N LEU A 300 -25.57 -2.59 2.93
CA LEU A 300 -25.18 -1.24 2.54
C LEU A 300 -25.80 -0.90 1.17
N SER A 301 -26.14 0.37 0.96
CA SER A 301 -26.74 0.80 -0.30
C SER A 301 -25.75 0.64 -1.46
N VAL A 302 -26.27 0.41 -2.67
CA VAL A 302 -25.46 0.32 -3.90
C VAL A 302 -24.61 1.59 -4.10
N ALA A 303 -25.16 2.76 -3.78
CA ALA A 303 -24.44 4.03 -3.86
C ALA A 303 -23.23 4.07 -2.91
N TRP A 304 -23.38 3.54 -1.69
CA TRP A 304 -22.29 3.45 -0.72
C TRP A 304 -21.20 2.49 -1.21
N VAL A 305 -21.60 1.30 -1.67
CA VAL A 305 -20.66 0.28 -2.18
C VAL A 305 -19.88 0.83 -3.38
N ASN A 306 -20.55 1.49 -4.32
CA ASN A 306 -19.90 2.13 -5.46
C ASN A 306 -18.89 3.21 -5.02
N TRP A 307 -19.24 4.03 -4.01
CA TRP A 307 -18.31 5.02 -3.47
C TRP A 307 -17.07 4.37 -2.82
N TYR A 308 -17.27 3.30 -2.06
CA TYR A 308 -16.18 2.53 -1.45
C TYR A 308 -15.23 1.96 -2.50
N VAL A 309 -15.75 1.33 -3.55
CA VAL A 309 -14.95 0.79 -4.65
C VAL A 309 -14.16 1.89 -5.36
N VAL A 310 -14.84 2.98 -5.76
CA VAL A 310 -14.21 4.08 -6.51
C VAL A 310 -13.10 4.77 -5.73
N THR A 311 -13.30 4.96 -4.44
CA THR A 311 -12.39 5.79 -3.67
C THR A 311 -11.33 4.97 -2.94
N PHE A 312 -11.74 3.96 -2.15
CA PHE A 312 -10.81 3.18 -1.34
C PHE A 312 -10.15 2.05 -2.14
N GLN A 313 -10.91 1.23 -2.87
CA GLN A 313 -10.33 0.08 -3.57
C GLN A 313 -9.42 0.49 -4.73
N ILE A 314 -9.79 1.51 -5.53
CA ILE A 314 -8.87 2.06 -6.54
C ILE A 314 -7.56 2.53 -5.88
N ALA A 315 -7.66 3.29 -4.80
CA ALA A 315 -6.47 3.80 -4.11
C ALA A 315 -5.60 2.66 -3.57
N LEU A 316 -6.20 1.60 -3.03
CA LEU A 316 -5.55 0.40 -2.52
C LEU A 316 -4.86 -0.42 -3.63
N TYR A 317 -5.59 -0.72 -4.70
CA TYR A 317 -5.17 -1.69 -5.72
C TYR A 317 -4.35 -1.07 -6.86
N LEU A 318 -4.61 0.18 -7.22
CA LEU A 318 -3.90 0.89 -8.29
C LEU A 318 -3.03 2.02 -7.75
N GLY A 319 -3.53 2.81 -6.79
CA GLY A 319 -2.80 3.95 -6.24
C GLY A 319 -1.48 3.58 -5.57
N VAL A 320 -1.50 2.59 -4.68
CA VAL A 320 -0.30 2.10 -3.96
C VAL A 320 0.84 1.68 -4.90
N PRO A 321 0.66 0.75 -5.86
CA PRO A 321 1.75 0.32 -6.74
C PRO A 321 2.23 1.45 -7.66
N LEU A 322 1.33 2.32 -8.13
CA LEU A 322 1.67 3.51 -8.91
C LEU A 322 2.62 4.45 -8.15
N LEU A 323 2.32 4.72 -6.89
CA LEU A 323 3.15 5.59 -6.05
C LEU A 323 4.51 4.98 -5.74
N PHE A 324 4.58 3.68 -5.41
CA PHE A 324 5.87 3.01 -5.21
C PHE A 324 6.72 3.04 -6.48
N MET A 325 6.13 2.76 -7.64
CA MET A 325 6.82 2.85 -8.93
C MET A 325 7.28 4.28 -9.23
N PHE A 326 6.44 5.27 -8.98
CA PHE A 326 6.80 6.68 -9.13
C PHE A 326 8.02 7.03 -8.28
N VAL A 327 8.05 6.59 -7.03
CA VAL A 327 9.19 6.81 -6.13
C VAL A 327 10.44 6.11 -6.66
N MET A 328 10.31 4.86 -7.11
CA MET A 328 11.44 4.08 -7.61
C MET A 328 12.10 4.67 -8.86
N LEU A 329 11.28 5.17 -9.79
CA LEU A 329 11.77 5.74 -11.05
C LEU A 329 12.28 7.18 -10.87
N ASN A 330 11.52 8.06 -10.21
CA ASN A 330 11.91 9.46 -10.08
C ASN A 330 13.07 9.70 -9.10
N TYR A 331 13.32 8.75 -8.18
CA TYR A 331 14.39 8.88 -7.20
C TYR A 331 15.52 7.88 -7.39
N ASN A 332 15.66 7.37 -8.62
CA ASN A 332 16.84 6.63 -9.07
C ASN A 332 17.17 5.37 -8.25
N LEU A 333 16.16 4.78 -7.58
CA LEU A 333 16.30 3.54 -6.82
C LEU A 333 16.58 2.34 -7.73
N VAL A 334 16.26 2.49 -9.01
CA VAL A 334 16.28 1.44 -10.02
C VAL A 334 17.09 1.91 -11.23
N ASP A 335 17.88 1.01 -11.82
CA ASP A 335 18.63 1.34 -13.03
C ASP A 335 17.73 1.29 -14.28
N THR A 336 17.41 2.48 -14.81
CA THR A 336 16.66 2.67 -16.05
C THR A 336 17.52 3.26 -17.17
N ASN A 337 18.81 3.52 -16.92
CA ASN A 337 19.69 4.23 -17.86
C ASN A 337 20.53 3.27 -18.72
N THR A 338 20.67 2.00 -18.31
CA THR A 338 21.34 0.97 -19.12
C THR A 338 20.40 0.38 -20.16
N GLY A 339 20.88 0.04 -21.36
CA GLY A 339 20.01 -0.33 -22.50
C GLY A 339 18.98 -1.42 -22.21
N SER A 340 19.31 -2.43 -21.40
CA SER A 340 18.34 -3.46 -20.98
C SER A 340 17.44 -3.01 -19.82
N GLY A 341 17.93 -2.18 -18.90
CA GLY A 341 17.14 -1.59 -17.82
C GLY A 341 16.12 -0.56 -18.33
N LEU A 342 16.47 0.18 -19.39
CA LEU A 342 15.57 1.08 -20.10
C LEU A 342 14.40 0.33 -20.73
N VAL A 343 14.69 -0.80 -21.41
CA VAL A 343 13.65 -1.63 -22.03
C VAL A 343 12.72 -2.20 -20.96
N ILE A 344 13.27 -2.78 -19.90
CA ILE A 344 12.46 -3.39 -18.83
C ILE A 344 11.66 -2.32 -18.09
N GLY A 345 12.28 -1.21 -17.68
CA GLY A 345 11.58 -0.10 -17.02
C GLY A 345 10.48 0.49 -17.91
N ARG A 346 10.71 0.59 -19.22
CA ARG A 346 9.70 1.00 -20.20
C ARG A 346 8.56 -0.01 -20.26
N THR A 347 8.85 -1.32 -20.36
CA THR A 347 7.83 -2.37 -20.35
C THR A 347 7.04 -2.39 -19.04
N THR A 348 7.68 -2.18 -17.90
CA THR A 348 7.04 -2.10 -16.58
C THR A 348 6.07 -0.93 -16.50
N VAL A 349 6.47 0.26 -16.96
CA VAL A 349 5.61 1.44 -16.99
C VAL A 349 4.44 1.25 -17.97
N LEU A 350 4.70 0.72 -19.16
CA LEU A 350 3.66 0.40 -20.16
C LEU A 350 2.65 -0.60 -19.62
N LEU A 351 3.11 -1.70 -19.03
CA LEU A 351 2.24 -2.73 -18.46
C LEU A 351 1.35 -2.14 -17.36
N LEU A 352 1.92 -1.32 -16.48
CA LEU A 352 1.16 -0.69 -15.40
C LEU A 352 0.17 0.37 -15.91
N LEU A 353 0.54 1.17 -16.91
CA LEU A 353 -0.39 2.13 -17.51
C LEU A 353 -1.52 1.40 -18.25
N LEU A 354 -1.20 0.34 -18.97
CA LEU A 354 -2.18 -0.48 -19.67
C LEU A 354 -3.15 -1.14 -18.69
N VAL A 355 -2.64 -1.78 -17.63
CA VAL A 355 -3.51 -2.41 -16.62
C VAL A 355 -4.33 -1.36 -15.87
N THR A 356 -3.71 -0.28 -15.38
CA THR A 356 -4.43 0.81 -14.69
C THR A 356 -5.52 1.40 -15.58
N SER A 357 -5.23 1.64 -16.85
CA SER A 357 -6.21 2.20 -17.79
C SER A 357 -7.33 1.20 -18.07
N SER A 358 -7.00 -0.08 -18.29
CA SER A 358 -7.99 -1.14 -18.49
C SER A 358 -8.92 -1.28 -17.29
N THR A 359 -8.38 -1.28 -16.09
CA THR A 359 -9.15 -1.41 -14.84
C THR A 359 -10.01 -0.17 -14.57
N ILE A 360 -9.50 1.03 -14.84
CA ILE A 360 -10.31 2.27 -14.76
C ILE A 360 -11.46 2.21 -15.78
N ILE A 361 -11.20 1.70 -16.98
CA ILE A 361 -12.23 1.59 -18.03
C ILE A 361 -13.34 0.62 -17.60
N GLU A 362 -12.97 -0.57 -17.16
CA GLU A 362 -13.90 -1.59 -16.66
C GLU A 362 -14.74 -1.05 -15.49
N LEU A 363 -14.12 -0.31 -14.58
CA LEU A 363 -14.81 0.28 -13.44
C LEU A 363 -15.79 1.41 -13.85
N ILE A 364 -15.41 2.29 -14.77
CA ILE A 364 -16.30 3.35 -15.25
C ILE A 364 -17.51 2.75 -15.98
N GLN A 365 -17.31 1.68 -16.77
CA GLN A 365 -18.40 0.95 -17.44
C GLN A 365 -19.38 0.37 -16.43
N LEU A 366 -18.89 -0.03 -15.26
CA LEU A 366 -19.70 -0.63 -14.21
C LEU A 366 -20.51 0.41 -13.41
N ILE A 367 -20.00 1.63 -13.26
CA ILE A 367 -20.64 2.70 -12.46
C ILE A 367 -21.70 3.47 -13.26
N LEU A 368 -21.49 3.62 -14.58
CA LEU A 368 -22.37 4.38 -15.45
C LEU A 368 -23.16 3.43 -16.36
N PRO A 369 -24.36 2.99 -15.98
CA PRO A 369 -25.26 2.27 -16.89
C PRO A 369 -25.86 3.29 -17.86
N VAL A 370 -25.05 3.76 -18.81
CA VAL A 370 -25.45 4.71 -19.86
C VAL A 370 -25.58 3.92 -21.16
N PRO A 371 -26.59 4.20 -22.00
CA PRO A 371 -26.82 3.48 -23.26
C PRO A 371 -25.55 3.38 -24.11
N GLU A 372 -25.26 2.16 -24.58
CA GLU A 372 -23.99 1.68 -25.16
C GLU A 372 -23.36 2.64 -26.18
N MET A 373 -24.15 3.38 -26.96
CA MET A 373 -23.62 4.29 -27.99
C MET A 373 -22.96 5.56 -27.43
N ILE A 374 -23.47 6.14 -26.34
CA ILE A 374 -22.93 7.40 -25.78
C ILE A 374 -21.70 7.10 -24.93
N THR A 375 -21.75 6.03 -24.14
CA THR A 375 -20.61 5.50 -23.39
C THR A 375 -19.48 5.16 -24.31
N SER A 376 -19.72 4.41 -25.40
CA SER A 376 -18.66 4.06 -26.37
C SER A 376 -17.97 5.28 -26.99
N ALA A 377 -18.69 6.35 -27.30
CA ALA A 377 -18.12 7.55 -27.90
C ALA A 377 -17.33 8.40 -26.88
N VAL A 378 -17.84 8.56 -25.65
CA VAL A 378 -17.13 9.25 -24.56
C VAL A 378 -15.94 8.40 -24.10
N PHE A 379 -16.07 7.08 -24.07
CA PHE A 379 -14.98 6.14 -23.81
C PHE A 379 -13.93 6.18 -24.90
N ALA A 380 -14.30 6.12 -26.17
CA ALA A 380 -13.34 6.26 -27.26
C ALA A 380 -12.64 7.63 -27.19
N GLY A 381 -13.35 8.70 -26.84
CA GLY A 381 -12.76 10.02 -26.57
C GLY A 381 -11.78 10.02 -25.39
N ALA A 382 -12.15 9.40 -24.27
CA ALA A 382 -11.29 9.25 -23.10
C ALA A 382 -10.07 8.37 -23.39
N VAL A 383 -10.26 7.21 -24.03
CA VAL A 383 -9.21 6.27 -24.44
C VAL A 383 -8.26 6.91 -25.44
N VAL A 384 -8.75 7.65 -26.43
CA VAL A 384 -7.91 8.41 -27.38
C VAL A 384 -7.16 9.54 -26.66
N ALA A 385 -7.78 10.19 -25.68
CA ALA A 385 -7.08 11.15 -24.83
C ALA A 385 -6.01 10.49 -23.93
N PHE A 386 -6.24 9.27 -23.47
CA PHE A 386 -5.30 8.47 -22.66
C PHE A 386 -4.11 7.94 -23.49
N ILE A 387 -4.33 7.54 -24.74
CA ILE A 387 -3.29 6.97 -25.64
C ILE A 387 -2.15 7.96 -25.94
N GLY A 388 -2.33 9.28 -25.73
CA GLY A 388 -1.27 10.30 -25.87
C GLY A 388 -0.54 10.69 -24.57
N TRP A 389 -1.07 10.32 -23.40
CA TRP A 389 -0.50 10.70 -22.10
C TRP A 389 0.63 9.78 -21.65
N GLU A 390 0.64 8.53 -22.11
CA GLU A 390 1.64 7.53 -21.75
C GLU A 390 3.07 7.97 -22.07
N GLU A 391 3.35 8.45 -23.29
CA GLU A 391 4.69 8.94 -23.65
C GLU A 391 5.07 10.21 -22.88
N LYS A 392 4.09 11.06 -22.54
CA LYS A 392 4.33 12.31 -21.83
C LYS A 392 4.63 12.08 -20.35
N ILE A 393 3.88 11.18 -19.72
CA ILE A 393 4.12 10.70 -18.36
C ILE A 393 5.47 9.97 -18.33
N MET A 394 5.73 9.06 -19.25
CA MET A 394 7.01 8.34 -19.35
C MET A 394 8.20 9.31 -19.50
N LYS A 395 8.11 10.29 -20.41
CA LYS A 395 9.14 11.32 -20.56
C LYS A 395 9.33 12.12 -19.28
N GLN A 396 8.25 12.48 -18.58
CA GLN A 396 8.37 13.17 -17.29
C GLN A 396 8.97 12.31 -16.17
N LEU A 397 8.60 11.02 -16.09
CA LEU A 397 9.08 10.07 -15.08
C LEU A 397 10.56 9.71 -15.27
N ILE A 398 11.02 9.59 -16.52
CA ILE A 398 12.41 9.21 -16.83
C ILE A 398 13.33 10.45 -16.88
N SER A 399 12.86 11.60 -17.39
CA SER A 399 13.72 12.78 -17.57
C SER A 399 14.09 13.53 -16.28
N LYS A 400 13.42 13.25 -15.16
CA LYS A 400 13.62 13.94 -13.88
C LYS A 400 14.10 13.02 -12.75
N SER A 401 14.91 12.00 -13.06
CA SER A 401 15.52 11.19 -11.99
C SER A 401 16.40 12.07 -11.11
N LYS A 402 16.08 12.17 -9.82
CA LYS A 402 16.84 12.95 -8.84
C LYS A 402 17.62 12.00 -7.96
N ASN A 403 18.92 12.27 -7.81
CA ASN A 403 19.77 11.52 -6.89
C ASN A 403 19.57 12.05 -5.45
N LEU A 404 19.10 11.19 -4.55
CA LEU A 404 18.82 11.59 -3.17
C LEU A 404 20.07 11.60 -2.32
N ALA A 405 21.00 10.68 -2.58
CA ALA A 405 22.36 10.72 -2.08
C ALA A 405 22.99 12.13 -2.14
N ASP A 406 22.90 12.77 -3.31
CA ASP A 406 23.45 14.11 -3.57
C ASP A 406 22.68 15.24 -2.89
N SER A 407 21.41 14.97 -2.54
CA SER A 407 20.56 15.91 -1.81
C SER A 407 20.85 15.84 -0.31
N ILE A 408 21.09 14.63 0.21
CA ILE A 408 21.39 14.39 1.63
C ILE A 408 22.82 14.79 1.97
N SER A 409 23.80 14.53 1.08
CA SER A 409 25.21 14.84 1.32
C SER A 409 25.50 16.31 1.61
N VAL A 410 24.61 17.22 1.18
CA VAL A 410 24.70 18.67 1.49
C VAL A 410 24.26 18.99 2.92
N VAL A 411 23.36 18.18 3.50
CA VAL A 411 22.78 18.40 4.83
C VAL A 411 23.45 17.53 5.89
N SER A 412 23.82 16.29 5.53
CA SER A 412 24.55 15.35 6.38
C SER A 412 25.24 14.30 5.50
N PRO A 413 26.57 14.12 5.59
CA PRO A 413 27.26 13.10 4.81
C PRO A 413 26.76 11.70 5.21
N ILE A 414 26.31 10.92 4.22
CA ILE A 414 26.03 9.49 4.41
C ILE A 414 27.35 8.75 4.21
N PRO A 415 27.78 7.89 5.16
CA PRO A 415 28.96 7.07 4.96
C PRO A 415 28.76 6.11 3.78
N ASP A 416 29.65 6.19 2.80
CA ASP A 416 29.66 5.28 1.66
C ASP A 416 30.28 3.93 2.06
N TYR A 417 29.42 3.00 2.46
CA TYR A 417 29.81 1.63 2.71
C TYR A 417 29.77 0.84 1.40
N LYS A 418 30.92 0.31 0.98
CA LYS A 418 30.99 -0.72 -0.06
C LYS A 418 30.44 -2.04 0.48
N ILE A 419 29.12 -2.21 0.42
CA ILE A 419 28.45 -3.46 0.80
C ILE A 419 28.60 -4.47 -0.32
N LEU A 420 29.01 -5.70 0.03
CA LEU A 420 29.18 -6.79 -0.93
C LEU A 420 27.82 -7.19 -1.53
N ASP A 421 27.80 -7.48 -2.84
CA ASP A 421 26.60 -7.99 -3.55
C ASP A 421 25.98 -9.22 -2.87
N GLY A 422 26.80 -10.05 -2.22
CA GLY A 422 26.35 -11.21 -1.46
C GLY A 422 25.41 -10.87 -0.29
N GLU A 423 25.55 -9.69 0.32
CA GLU A 423 24.67 -9.29 1.43
C GLU A 423 23.28 -8.91 0.94
N PHE A 424 23.17 -8.22 -0.20
CA PHE A 424 21.87 -7.93 -0.81
C PHE A 424 21.16 -9.20 -1.27
N ARG A 425 21.91 -10.16 -1.81
CA ARG A 425 21.37 -11.50 -2.15
C ARG A 425 20.91 -12.25 -0.90
N PHE A 426 21.68 -12.19 0.19
CA PHE A 426 21.28 -12.76 1.47
C PHE A 426 19.98 -12.15 1.97
N PHE A 427 19.84 -10.82 1.94
CA PHE A 427 18.58 -10.16 2.31
C PHE A 427 17.40 -10.64 1.45
N SER A 428 17.58 -10.69 0.13
CA SER A 428 16.53 -11.21 -0.77
C SER A 428 16.19 -12.67 -0.49
N PHE A 429 17.19 -13.49 -0.14
CA PHE A 429 16.98 -14.88 0.25
C PHE A 429 16.21 -15.00 1.58
N THR A 430 16.47 -14.11 2.54
CA THR A 430 15.70 -14.07 3.81
C THR A 430 14.23 -13.74 3.56
N MET A 431 13.91 -12.76 2.70
CA MET A 431 12.52 -12.45 2.33
C MET A 431 11.84 -13.64 1.63
N LEU A 432 12.54 -14.30 0.69
CA LEU A 432 12.05 -15.51 0.04
C LEU A 432 11.77 -16.62 1.05
N THR A 433 12.68 -16.82 2.01
CA THR A 433 12.53 -17.81 3.07
C THR A 433 11.31 -17.53 3.93
N VAL A 434 11.06 -16.26 4.29
CA VAL A 434 9.83 -15.87 5.01
C VAL A 434 8.58 -16.17 4.18
N GLY A 435 8.59 -15.90 2.87
CA GLY A 435 7.46 -16.23 1.99
C GLY A 435 7.21 -17.74 1.88
N PHE A 436 8.26 -18.54 1.78
CA PHE A 436 8.13 -20.00 1.75
C PHE A 436 7.66 -20.57 3.10
N TYR A 437 8.19 -20.01 4.18
CA TYR A 437 7.77 -20.34 5.54
C TYR A 437 6.29 -20.02 5.77
N ALA A 438 5.80 -18.86 5.30
CA ALA A 438 4.39 -18.49 5.34
C ALA A 438 3.49 -19.55 4.69
N ILE A 439 3.85 -20.05 3.51
CA ILE A 439 3.09 -21.10 2.80
C ILE A 439 3.12 -22.42 3.58
N ILE A 440 4.29 -22.87 4.01
CA ILE A 440 4.43 -24.15 4.72
C ILE A 440 3.65 -24.13 6.02
N ILE A 441 3.79 -23.08 6.83
CA ILE A 441 3.08 -22.95 8.10
C ILE A 441 1.57 -22.90 7.86
N SER A 442 1.11 -22.09 6.91
CA SER A 442 -0.32 -22.01 6.58
C SER A 442 -0.90 -23.39 6.22
N PHE A 443 -0.17 -24.18 5.44
CA PHE A 443 -0.60 -25.52 5.06
C PHE A 443 -0.57 -26.50 6.23
N LEU A 444 0.48 -26.45 7.05
CA LEU A 444 0.67 -27.32 8.20
C LEU A 444 -0.43 -27.09 9.26
N PHE A 445 -0.83 -25.83 9.49
CA PHE A 445 -1.90 -25.52 10.43
C PHE A 445 -3.27 -26.00 9.97
N GLU A 446 -3.59 -25.89 8.67
CA GLU A 446 -4.80 -26.52 8.14
C GLU A 446 -4.74 -28.04 8.27
N ALA A 447 -3.62 -28.66 7.89
CA ALA A 447 -3.45 -30.12 7.94
C ALA A 447 -3.53 -30.69 9.38
N MET A 448 -3.16 -29.89 10.38
CA MET A 448 -3.27 -30.27 11.79
C MET A 448 -4.69 -30.11 12.36
N GLY A 449 -5.59 -29.42 11.65
CA GLY A 449 -6.97 -29.20 12.11
C GLY A 449 -7.07 -28.46 13.45
N ILE A 450 -6.11 -27.59 13.78
CA ILE A 450 -6.01 -26.95 15.11
C ILE A 450 -7.28 -26.15 15.48
N HIS A 451 -7.98 -25.64 14.46
CA HIS A 451 -9.12 -24.75 14.58
C HIS A 451 -10.40 -25.35 13.95
N GLN A 452 -10.46 -26.68 13.80
CA GLN A 452 -11.61 -27.43 13.27
C GLN A 452 -12.41 -28.14 14.36
#